data_AF-A0A2V9VYK9-F1
#
_entry.id   AF-A0A2V9VYK9-F1
#
_cell.length_a   1.000
_cell.length_b   1.000
_cell.length_c   1.000
_cell.angle_alpha   90.00
_cell.angle_beta   90.00
_cell.angle_gamma   90.00
#
_symmetry.space_group_name_H-M   'P 1'
#
loop_
_entity.id
_entity.type
_entity.pdbx_description
1 polymer ?
#
loop_
_entity_poly.entity_id
_entity_poly.type
_entity_poly.pdbx_seq_one_letter_code
_entity_poly.pdbx_strand_id
1 'polypeptide(L)'
;MTGLKSQPFGGFVQHTRPVGPDCIPKPIAPVAFDANLQGTPDRVTGLDSVTGFRRTVGERAGPPYIGRGLMEAVPTADILTTADPNDTQGHNSSLRNFAQSMGCTGDCIAGKTNMVPRNLTVHTDANGNLTSVTGFVGGVGRFGLRANGVEILQFIIGGLQGELGLTSLINPAEINFPTLFPISGPTAEPLLCLSAVSTSAEVHLSTPFSERHFIRNTAPPEFGETLVSLLKSGNPASHRSIQGKKGKVQRGAELFGIDLVAFANRMVPNRMPDSGDGRDPNAINQADRKLNCVGCHTPVQRTGQSPAEVGAEHLSFVWAPIFSDLLLHKMPFIDAERLSQRPRDPLVVARQSMSSDDDRMFNSFDLSRSLADDSFSNQKASADGREFRTAPLMGLGRMGPPFLHDARVYLSTLTVDSTPASTVTTNSRVTNAPLVVRTVDDAIRAAIELHDLPAPDNQKTPNDVAGAGCPVLPLGANSNVSYGSSPADVICPPYRSATSISHRSDSREVIRRFRQLSPEDQQALIEFLKQL
;
A
#
# COMPACT_ATOMS: atom_id res chain seq x y z
N MET A 1 -44.42 5.11 -2.36
CA MET A 1 -44.58 4.79 -0.92
C MET A 1 -43.35 4.02 -0.49
N THR A 2 -42.63 4.58 0.48
CA THR A 2 -41.39 4.07 1.08
C THR A 2 -41.67 2.84 1.96
N GLY A 3 -41.11 1.69 1.59
CA GLY A 3 -41.11 0.50 2.44
C GLY A 3 -40.06 0.61 3.54
N LEU A 4 -40.51 0.89 4.75
CA LEU A 4 -39.72 0.93 5.99
C LEU A 4 -39.26 -0.47 6.41
N LYS A 5 -38.20 -1.02 5.80
CA LYS A 5 -37.25 -1.95 6.44
C LYS A 5 -35.92 -1.88 5.67
N SER A 6 -34.92 -1.24 6.26
CA SER A 6 -33.54 -1.37 5.77
C SER A 6 -33.15 -2.85 5.91
N GLN A 7 -32.86 -3.52 4.79
CA GLN A 7 -32.14 -4.78 4.89
C GLN A 7 -30.71 -4.46 5.36
N PRO A 8 -30.20 -5.15 6.39
CA PRO A 8 -28.85 -4.90 6.86
C PRO A 8 -27.86 -5.38 5.78
N PHE A 9 -27.16 -4.43 5.16
CA PHE A 9 -25.96 -4.72 4.38
C PHE A 9 -24.89 -5.25 5.34
N GLY A 10 -24.69 -6.56 5.37
CA GLY A 10 -23.78 -7.23 6.27
C GLY A 10 -23.80 -8.74 6.08
N GLY A 11 -23.24 -9.20 4.97
CA GLY A 11 -23.09 -10.61 4.61
C GLY A 11 -22.82 -10.75 3.12
N PHE A 12 -22.09 -11.80 2.72
CA PHE A 12 -21.83 -12.13 1.32
C PHE A 12 -23.16 -12.37 0.60
N VAL A 13 -23.75 -11.35 -0.03
CA VAL A 13 -24.88 -11.53 -0.94
C VAL A 13 -24.31 -11.70 -2.34
N GLN A 14 -23.67 -12.85 -2.54
CA GLN A 14 -23.54 -13.44 -3.87
C GLN A 14 -24.97 -13.73 -4.36
N HIS A 15 -25.26 -13.46 -5.62
CA HIS A 15 -26.61 -13.64 -6.13
C HIS A 15 -27.06 -15.12 -6.11
N THR A 16 -28.37 -15.25 -6.26
CA THR A 16 -29.25 -16.33 -5.84
C THR A 16 -28.98 -17.70 -6.47
N ARG A 17 -27.93 -18.40 -6.05
CA ARG A 17 -27.94 -19.86 -6.12
C ARG A 17 -28.88 -20.37 -5.02
N PRO A 18 -29.99 -21.08 -5.33
CA PRO A 18 -30.77 -21.71 -4.28
C PRO A 18 -29.85 -22.63 -3.50
N VAL A 19 -29.56 -22.34 -2.23
CA VAL A 19 -28.76 -23.24 -1.41
C VAL A 19 -29.66 -24.41 -1.02
N GLY A 20 -29.41 -25.56 -1.63
CA GLY A 20 -30.15 -26.79 -1.42
C GLY A 20 -29.26 -28.00 -1.63
N PRO A 21 -29.75 -29.22 -1.36
CA PRO A 21 -28.97 -30.45 -1.53
C PRO A 21 -28.40 -30.62 -2.94
N ASP A 22 -29.06 -30.06 -3.97
CA ASP A 22 -28.61 -30.10 -5.37
C ASP A 22 -27.65 -28.96 -5.74
N CYS A 23 -27.54 -27.92 -4.91
CA CYS A 23 -26.80 -26.69 -5.19
C CYS A 23 -25.92 -26.28 -3.99
N ILE A 24 -25.01 -27.18 -3.58
CA ILE A 24 -24.10 -27.02 -2.43
C ILE A 24 -22.96 -26.04 -2.74
N PRO A 25 -22.59 -25.08 -1.85
CA PRO A 25 -21.44 -24.18 -2.04
C PRO A 25 -20.17 -24.93 -2.47
N LYS A 26 -19.46 -24.39 -3.46
CA LYS A 26 -18.31 -25.06 -4.10
C LYS A 26 -17.04 -24.89 -3.26
N PRO A 27 -16.24 -25.94 -3.01
CA PRO A 27 -14.95 -25.83 -2.33
C PRO A 27 -13.87 -25.20 -3.24
N ILE A 28 -12.77 -24.74 -2.64
CA ILE A 28 -11.59 -24.26 -3.36
C ILE A 28 -11.00 -25.40 -4.22
N ALA A 29 -10.71 -25.15 -5.49
CA ALA A 29 -10.10 -26.11 -6.40
C ALA A 29 -8.76 -26.65 -5.88
N PRO A 30 -8.51 -27.98 -5.93
CA PRO A 30 -7.17 -28.53 -5.71
C PRO A 30 -6.18 -27.94 -6.73
N VAL A 31 -4.93 -27.72 -6.31
CA VAL A 31 -3.86 -27.09 -7.14
C VAL A 31 -3.71 -27.75 -8.51
N ALA A 32 -3.83 -29.09 -8.57
CA ALA A 32 -3.73 -29.86 -9.83
C ALA A 32 -4.78 -29.49 -10.88
N PHE A 33 -5.90 -28.88 -10.47
CA PHE A 33 -7.01 -28.51 -11.35
C PHE A 33 -7.23 -26.98 -11.42
N ASP A 34 -6.44 -26.18 -10.71
CA ASP A 34 -6.55 -24.73 -10.78
C ASP A 34 -5.90 -24.22 -12.07
N ALA A 35 -6.72 -23.71 -12.98
CA ALA A 35 -6.25 -23.20 -14.28
C ALA A 35 -5.25 -22.04 -14.16
N ASN A 36 -5.21 -21.32 -13.03
CA ASN A 36 -4.20 -20.28 -12.79
C ASN A 36 -2.84 -20.87 -12.36
N LEU A 37 -2.81 -22.13 -11.91
CA LEU A 37 -1.62 -22.83 -11.44
C LEU A 37 -1.15 -23.93 -12.43
N GLN A 38 -1.92 -24.22 -13.47
CA GLN A 38 -1.56 -25.22 -14.49
C GLN A 38 -0.44 -24.70 -15.40
N GLY A 39 0.78 -25.22 -15.24
CA GLY A 39 1.89 -25.03 -16.18
C GLY A 39 3.16 -24.42 -15.56
N THR A 40 3.82 -23.54 -16.32
CA THR A 40 5.03 -22.80 -15.93
C THR A 40 4.78 -21.84 -14.76
N PRO A 41 5.81 -21.44 -13.98
CA PRO A 41 5.69 -20.46 -12.90
C PRO A 41 4.82 -19.27 -13.29
N ASP A 42 3.82 -18.97 -12.46
CA ASP A 42 2.97 -17.80 -12.61
C ASP A 42 3.85 -16.56 -12.68
N ARG A 43 3.62 -15.71 -13.68
CA ARG A 43 4.52 -14.58 -13.96
C ARG A 43 4.44 -13.48 -12.90
N VAL A 44 3.39 -13.49 -12.09
CA VAL A 44 3.10 -12.49 -11.04
C VAL A 44 3.65 -12.93 -9.69
N THR A 45 3.52 -14.20 -9.34
CA THR A 45 3.93 -14.72 -8.03
C THR A 45 5.26 -15.49 -8.11
N GLY A 46 5.63 -15.98 -9.29
CA GLY A 46 6.76 -16.89 -9.49
C GLY A 46 6.49 -18.31 -8.97
N LEU A 47 5.25 -18.62 -8.59
CA LEU A 47 4.84 -19.92 -8.04
C LEU A 47 4.23 -20.80 -9.16
N ASP A 48 4.51 -22.09 -9.16
CA ASP A 48 3.88 -23.06 -10.08
C ASP A 48 3.12 -24.17 -9.33
N SER A 49 2.43 -25.02 -10.08
CA SER A 49 1.79 -26.23 -9.54
C SER A 49 2.77 -27.20 -8.86
N VAL A 50 4.08 -27.11 -9.13
CA VAL A 50 5.11 -27.97 -8.51
C VAL A 50 5.35 -27.54 -7.06
N THR A 51 5.28 -26.24 -6.75
CA THR A 51 5.33 -25.76 -5.36
C THR A 51 4.11 -26.16 -4.54
N GLY A 52 2.97 -26.45 -5.19
CA GLY A 52 1.73 -26.82 -4.51
C GLY A 52 1.14 -25.71 -3.64
N PHE A 53 1.68 -24.49 -3.69
CA PHE A 53 1.35 -23.42 -2.77
C PHE A 53 0.25 -22.52 -3.32
N ARG A 54 -0.84 -22.39 -2.56
CA ARG A 54 -1.92 -21.44 -2.79
C ARG A 54 -2.24 -20.76 -1.47
N ARG A 55 -2.01 -19.46 -1.38
CA ARG A 55 -2.49 -18.67 -0.24
C ARG A 55 -4.02 -18.62 -0.29
N THR A 56 -4.66 -19.22 0.72
CA THR A 56 -6.13 -19.28 0.84
C THR A 56 -6.74 -18.01 1.41
N VAL A 57 -5.98 -17.23 2.19
CA VAL A 57 -6.41 -15.97 2.81
C VAL A 57 -5.30 -14.92 2.70
N GLY A 58 -5.64 -13.74 2.17
CA GLY A 58 -4.84 -12.53 2.23
C GLY A 58 -5.60 -11.46 3.01
N GLU A 59 -4.91 -10.75 3.90
CA GLU A 59 -5.49 -9.62 4.62
C GLU A 59 -5.26 -8.35 3.82
N ARG A 60 -6.29 -7.52 3.69
CA ARG A 60 -6.25 -6.27 2.93
C ARG A 60 -7.11 -5.23 3.62
N ALA A 61 -6.69 -3.99 3.50
CA ALA A 61 -7.46 -2.85 4.00
C ALA A 61 -7.78 -1.89 2.86
N GLY A 62 -9.02 -1.39 2.88
CA GLY A 62 -9.45 -0.34 1.96
C GLY A 62 -8.63 0.94 2.20
N PRO A 63 -8.11 1.58 1.15
CA PRO A 63 -7.37 2.82 1.32
C PRO A 63 -8.34 3.98 1.58
N PRO A 64 -7.87 5.12 2.14
CA PRO A 64 -8.72 6.30 2.30
C PRO A 64 -9.15 6.85 0.92
N TYR A 65 -10.45 7.12 0.73
CA TYR A 65 -11.02 7.57 -0.56
C TYR A 65 -10.94 9.08 -0.80
N ILE A 66 -9.87 9.72 -0.33
CA ILE A 66 -9.62 11.16 -0.48
C ILE A 66 -8.68 11.42 -1.67
N GLY A 67 -8.86 12.57 -2.33
CA GLY A 67 -8.00 13.09 -3.40
C GLY A 67 -7.90 12.20 -4.64
N ARG A 68 -8.80 11.23 -4.82
CA ARG A 68 -8.72 10.25 -5.92
C ARG A 68 -8.92 10.88 -7.29
N GLY A 69 -9.72 11.95 -7.40
CA GLY A 69 -9.83 12.72 -8.64
C GLY A 69 -8.53 13.40 -9.03
N LEU A 70 -7.74 13.89 -8.06
CA LEU A 70 -6.43 14.47 -8.33
C LEU A 70 -5.46 13.41 -8.85
N MET A 71 -5.48 12.21 -8.26
CA MET A 71 -4.69 11.06 -8.75
C MET A 71 -5.10 10.62 -10.16
N GLU A 72 -6.39 10.63 -10.48
CA GLU A 72 -6.89 10.31 -11.83
C GLU A 72 -6.43 11.37 -12.84
N ALA A 73 -6.38 12.64 -12.43
CA ALA A 73 -6.02 13.75 -13.29
C ALA A 73 -4.50 13.90 -13.54
N VAL A 74 -3.61 13.18 -12.84
CA VAL A 74 -2.17 13.18 -13.16
C VAL A 74 -1.96 12.67 -14.59
N PRO A 75 -1.17 13.34 -15.46
CA PRO A 75 -0.94 12.82 -16.81
C PRO A 75 -0.21 11.48 -16.81
N THR A 76 -0.65 10.53 -17.64
CA THR A 76 0.03 9.22 -17.75
C THR A 76 1.49 9.35 -18.20
N ALA A 77 1.79 10.33 -19.07
CA ALA A 77 3.16 10.62 -19.48
C ALA A 77 4.06 10.99 -18.29
N ASP A 78 3.54 11.73 -17.31
CA ASP A 78 4.32 12.15 -16.14
C ASP A 78 4.61 10.99 -15.20
N ILE A 79 3.70 10.02 -15.08
CA ILE A 79 3.94 8.79 -14.32
C ILE A 79 4.98 7.92 -15.05
N LEU A 80 4.94 7.87 -16.38
CA LEU A 80 5.89 7.07 -17.16
C LEU A 80 7.31 7.66 -17.14
N THR A 81 7.47 8.98 -17.11
CA THR A 81 8.79 9.62 -17.11
C THR A 81 9.52 9.50 -15.78
N THR A 82 8.81 9.26 -14.67
CA THR A 82 9.42 9.06 -13.35
C THR A 82 9.78 7.60 -13.06
N ALA A 83 9.39 6.65 -13.92
CA ALA A 83 9.73 5.24 -13.74
C ALA A 83 11.23 5.00 -13.89
N ASP A 84 11.79 4.18 -13.00
CA ASP A 84 13.19 3.73 -13.01
C ASP A 84 13.26 2.23 -12.67
N PRO A 85 12.70 1.35 -13.51
CA PRO A 85 12.59 -0.08 -13.20
C PRO A 85 13.96 -0.78 -13.04
N ASN A 86 15.04 -0.15 -13.51
CA ASN A 86 16.39 -0.68 -13.47
C ASN A 86 17.27 -0.03 -12.39
N ASP A 87 16.71 0.84 -11.53
CA ASP A 87 17.46 1.56 -10.48
C ASP A 87 18.73 2.22 -11.05
N THR A 88 18.59 2.97 -12.13
CA THR A 88 19.71 3.63 -12.82
C THR A 88 19.86 5.09 -12.43
N GLN A 89 18.81 5.69 -11.87
CA GLN A 89 18.81 7.05 -11.40
C GLN A 89 19.35 7.12 -9.97
N GLY A 90 20.08 8.18 -9.68
CA GLY A 90 20.56 8.49 -8.35
C GLY A 90 19.94 9.78 -7.83
N HIS A 91 20.19 10.07 -6.57
CA HIS A 91 19.88 11.36 -5.98
C HIS A 91 21.04 11.85 -5.11
N ASN A 92 21.04 13.15 -4.88
CA ASN A 92 21.97 13.77 -3.93
C ASN A 92 21.39 13.71 -2.52
N SER A 93 22.22 13.29 -1.57
CA SER A 93 21.91 13.34 -0.15
C SER A 93 23.14 13.75 0.65
N SER A 94 22.96 14.62 1.64
CA SER A 94 23.99 14.96 2.64
C SER A 94 24.09 13.91 3.75
N LEU A 95 23.17 12.93 3.78
CA LEU A 95 23.27 11.79 4.68
C LEU A 95 24.17 10.71 4.08
N ARG A 96 24.55 9.74 4.92
CA ARG A 96 25.41 8.63 4.48
C ARG A 96 24.76 7.83 3.35
N ASN A 97 25.52 7.55 2.30
CA ASN A 97 25.12 6.69 1.20
C ASN A 97 25.48 5.24 1.53
N PHE A 98 24.50 4.35 1.36
CA PHE A 98 24.66 2.92 1.57
C PHE A 98 24.32 2.09 0.32
N ALA A 99 23.80 2.70 -0.75
CA ALA A 99 23.25 2.05 -1.94
C ALA A 99 24.18 0.99 -2.52
N GLN A 100 25.41 1.38 -2.85
CA GLN A 100 26.41 0.47 -3.42
C GLN A 100 26.71 -0.73 -2.49
N SER A 101 26.77 -0.48 -1.17
CA SER A 101 27.04 -1.55 -0.19
C SER A 101 25.88 -2.54 -0.03
N MET A 102 24.71 -2.20 -0.56
CA MET A 102 23.49 -3.02 -0.55
C MET A 102 23.14 -3.55 -1.95
N GLY A 103 24.08 -3.48 -2.89
CA GLY A 103 23.93 -4.04 -4.23
C GLY A 103 23.05 -3.22 -5.18
N CYS A 104 22.76 -1.96 -4.85
CA CYS A 104 21.97 -1.07 -5.69
C CYS A 104 22.84 -0.44 -6.79
N THR A 105 22.26 -0.22 -7.96
CA THR A 105 22.92 0.44 -9.09
C THR A 105 22.77 1.95 -9.03
N GLY A 106 21.66 2.43 -8.48
CA GLY A 106 21.31 3.84 -8.32
C GLY A 106 21.13 4.18 -6.85
N ASP A 107 19.89 4.49 -6.45
CA ASP A 107 19.52 4.83 -5.08
C ASP A 107 18.66 3.77 -4.36
N CYS A 108 18.65 2.56 -4.91
CA CYS A 108 17.86 1.41 -4.49
C CYS A 108 16.36 1.49 -4.84
N ILE A 109 15.87 2.57 -5.45
CA ILE A 109 14.44 2.76 -5.73
C ILE A 109 14.14 2.35 -7.18
N ALA A 110 13.65 1.12 -7.37
CA ALA A 110 13.36 0.54 -8.68
C ALA A 110 11.87 0.67 -9.09
N GLY A 111 11.35 1.90 -9.14
CA GLY A 111 9.93 2.15 -9.39
C GLY A 111 9.47 1.82 -10.81
N LYS A 112 8.33 1.12 -10.98
CA LYS A 112 7.75 0.82 -12.31
C LYS A 112 6.25 1.08 -12.40
N THR A 113 5.74 1.32 -13.60
CA THR A 113 4.29 1.40 -13.83
C THR A 113 3.65 0.01 -13.89
N ASN A 114 2.40 -0.10 -13.43
CA ASN A 114 1.58 -1.27 -13.75
C ASN A 114 0.84 -1.03 -15.07
N MET A 115 1.05 -1.88 -16.06
CA MET A 115 0.35 -1.79 -17.35
C MET A 115 -0.86 -2.71 -17.35
N VAL A 116 -2.06 -2.13 -17.36
CA VAL A 116 -3.34 -2.85 -17.38
C VAL A 116 -3.77 -3.01 -18.85
N PRO A 117 -4.05 -4.24 -19.33
CA PRO A 117 -4.50 -4.46 -20.69
C PRO A 117 -5.94 -4.00 -20.89
N ARG A 118 -6.26 -3.56 -22.10
CA ARG A 118 -7.64 -3.22 -22.48
C ARG A 118 -8.50 -4.50 -22.52
N ASN A 119 -9.73 -4.40 -22.04
CA ASN A 119 -10.75 -5.44 -22.16
C ASN A 119 -12.12 -4.89 -22.64
N LEU A 120 -12.09 -3.72 -23.27
CA LEU A 120 -13.24 -3.06 -23.88
C LEU A 120 -13.83 -3.91 -25.03
N THR A 121 -15.12 -4.20 -24.95
CA THR A 121 -15.90 -4.90 -25.98
C THR A 121 -17.11 -4.06 -26.36
N VAL A 122 -17.33 -3.90 -27.66
CA VAL A 122 -18.49 -3.22 -28.23
C VAL A 122 -19.48 -4.29 -28.71
N HIS A 123 -20.70 -4.24 -28.23
CA HIS A 123 -21.78 -5.16 -28.61
C HIS A 123 -22.71 -4.46 -29.59
N THR A 124 -23.12 -5.18 -30.64
CA THR A 124 -24.04 -4.69 -31.66
C THR A 124 -25.23 -5.63 -31.84
N ASP A 125 -26.36 -5.11 -32.30
CA ASP A 125 -27.48 -5.93 -32.75
C ASP A 125 -27.17 -6.59 -34.12
N ALA A 126 -28.12 -7.39 -34.61
CA ALA A 126 -28.00 -8.07 -35.90
C ALA A 126 -27.90 -7.10 -37.11
N ASN A 127 -28.27 -5.83 -36.92
CA ASN A 127 -28.21 -4.78 -37.94
C ASN A 127 -26.92 -3.93 -37.82
N GLY A 128 -26.03 -4.26 -36.88
CA GLY A 128 -24.80 -3.53 -36.62
C GLY A 128 -24.97 -2.26 -35.77
N ASN A 129 -26.14 -2.03 -35.18
CA ASN A 129 -26.35 -0.90 -34.27
C ASN A 129 -25.72 -1.19 -32.91
N LEU A 130 -25.06 -0.20 -32.32
CA LEU A 130 -24.50 -0.30 -30.98
C LEU A 130 -25.59 -0.61 -29.94
N THR A 131 -25.44 -1.71 -29.21
CA THR A 131 -26.35 -2.10 -28.12
C THR A 131 -25.75 -1.82 -26.75
N SER A 132 -24.49 -2.19 -26.53
CA SER A 132 -23.80 -1.92 -25.26
C SER A 132 -22.29 -1.89 -25.43
N VAL A 133 -21.60 -1.35 -24.43
CA VAL A 133 -20.14 -1.39 -24.32
C VAL A 133 -19.81 -1.94 -22.94
N THR A 134 -18.99 -3.00 -22.88
CA THR A 134 -18.57 -3.64 -21.62
C THR A 134 -17.06 -3.57 -21.48
N GLY A 135 -16.56 -3.65 -20.24
CA GLY A 135 -15.12 -3.60 -19.96
C GLY A 135 -14.55 -2.17 -19.95
N PHE A 136 -13.22 -2.09 -19.94
CA PHE A 136 -12.45 -0.87 -19.68
C PHE A 136 -11.31 -0.68 -20.69
N VAL A 137 -10.90 0.58 -20.81
CA VAL A 137 -9.66 0.94 -21.50
C VAL A 137 -8.44 0.37 -20.74
N GLY A 138 -7.39 0.07 -21.49
CA GLY A 138 -6.08 -0.29 -20.92
C GLY A 138 -5.20 0.93 -20.73
N GLY A 139 -4.10 0.79 -19.98
CA GLY A 139 -3.15 1.86 -19.76
C GLY A 139 -2.36 1.72 -18.47
N VAL A 140 -1.79 2.83 -18.01
CA VAL A 140 -1.10 2.90 -16.72
C VAL A 140 -2.13 2.85 -15.61
N GLY A 141 -2.02 1.81 -14.81
CA GLY A 141 -2.87 1.57 -13.66
C GLY A 141 -2.50 2.45 -12.47
N ARG A 142 -3.50 2.83 -11.66
CA ARG A 142 -3.40 3.80 -10.56
C ARG A 142 -4.25 3.43 -9.35
N PHE A 143 -5.35 2.73 -9.58
CA PHE A 143 -6.35 2.39 -8.58
C PHE A 143 -6.39 0.89 -8.32
N GLY A 144 -7.05 0.50 -7.23
CA GLY A 144 -7.14 -0.89 -6.82
C GLY A 144 -5.81 -1.47 -6.31
N LEU A 145 -5.87 -2.76 -6.00
CA LEU A 145 -4.71 -3.52 -5.56
C LEU A 145 -3.60 -3.44 -6.61
N ARG A 146 -2.38 -3.09 -6.18
CA ARG A 146 -1.20 -2.96 -7.07
C ARG A 146 -1.45 -2.10 -8.30
N ALA A 147 -2.27 -1.07 -8.17
CA ALA A 147 -2.62 -0.21 -9.29
C ALA A 147 -3.27 -0.99 -10.45
N ASN A 148 -4.05 -2.05 -10.19
CA ASN A 148 -4.70 -2.87 -11.22
C ASN A 148 -5.98 -2.24 -11.83
N GLY A 149 -6.14 -0.93 -11.72
CA GLY A 149 -7.24 -0.17 -12.31
C GLY A 149 -6.75 1.15 -12.88
N VAL A 150 -7.06 1.43 -14.14
CA VAL A 150 -6.66 2.66 -14.84
C VAL A 150 -7.52 3.85 -14.39
N GLU A 151 -8.81 3.60 -14.21
CA GLU A 151 -9.83 4.61 -13.92
C GLU A 151 -10.52 4.35 -12.59
N ILE A 152 -11.10 5.40 -11.98
CA ILE A 152 -11.91 5.25 -10.76
C ILE A 152 -13.12 4.34 -11.02
N LEU A 153 -13.71 4.40 -12.22
CA LEU A 153 -14.85 3.56 -12.57
C LEU A 153 -14.48 2.07 -12.57
N GLN A 154 -13.31 1.71 -13.11
CA GLN A 154 -12.81 0.34 -13.06
C GLN A 154 -12.59 -0.13 -11.62
N PHE A 155 -12.09 0.75 -10.75
CA PHE A 155 -11.95 0.46 -9.32
C PHE A 155 -13.30 0.18 -8.64
N ILE A 156 -14.32 1.02 -8.91
CA ILE A 156 -15.67 0.84 -8.34
C ILE A 156 -16.30 -0.45 -8.84
N ILE A 157 -16.29 -0.70 -10.16
CA ILE A 157 -16.87 -1.92 -10.73
C ILE A 157 -16.14 -3.17 -10.22
N GLY A 158 -14.81 -3.09 -10.05
CA GLY A 158 -14.02 -4.14 -9.43
C GLY A 158 -14.44 -4.40 -7.98
N GLY A 159 -14.73 -3.37 -7.19
CA GLY A 159 -15.24 -3.50 -5.82
C GLY A 159 -16.65 -4.07 -5.74
N LEU A 160 -17.58 -3.58 -6.59
CA LEU A 160 -18.94 -4.12 -6.69
C LEU A 160 -18.90 -5.62 -6.95
N GLN A 161 -18.07 -6.05 -7.89
CA GLN A 161 -17.97 -7.46 -8.25
C GLN A 161 -17.19 -8.27 -7.21
N GLY A 162 -15.96 -7.83 -6.89
CA GLY A 162 -14.99 -8.59 -6.09
C GLY A 162 -15.25 -8.61 -4.59
N GLU A 163 -15.81 -7.52 -4.04
CA GLU A 163 -16.07 -7.38 -2.60
C GLU A 163 -17.55 -7.63 -2.26
N LEU A 164 -18.46 -7.13 -3.11
CA LEU A 164 -19.90 -7.22 -2.86
C LEU A 164 -20.61 -8.33 -3.65
N GLY A 165 -19.96 -8.92 -4.65
CA GLY A 165 -20.56 -10.00 -5.47
C GLY A 165 -21.65 -9.53 -6.43
N LEU A 166 -21.74 -8.23 -6.71
CA LEU A 166 -22.79 -7.62 -7.53
C LEU A 166 -22.34 -7.45 -8.99
N THR A 167 -23.24 -7.72 -9.93
CA THR A 167 -23.06 -7.44 -11.36
C THR A 167 -23.63 -6.07 -11.74
N SER A 168 -23.18 -5.57 -12.90
CA SER A 168 -23.61 -4.30 -13.47
C SER A 168 -23.68 -4.42 -15.00
N LEU A 169 -24.27 -3.45 -15.69
CA LEU A 169 -24.23 -3.44 -17.16
C LEU A 169 -22.80 -3.28 -17.73
N ILE A 170 -21.85 -2.74 -16.98
CA ILE A 170 -20.43 -2.62 -17.40
C ILE A 170 -19.71 -3.96 -17.25
N ASN A 171 -20.04 -4.69 -16.18
CA ASN A 171 -19.50 -6.01 -15.88
C ASN A 171 -20.64 -6.93 -15.42
N PRO A 172 -21.29 -7.64 -16.36
CA PRO A 172 -22.42 -8.52 -16.08
C PRO A 172 -21.96 -9.89 -15.56
N ALA A 173 -20.65 -10.13 -15.49
CA ALA A 173 -20.13 -11.40 -15.02
C ALA A 173 -20.36 -11.50 -13.51
N GLU A 174 -21.17 -12.45 -13.09
CA GLU A 174 -21.18 -12.89 -11.70
C GLU A 174 -19.83 -13.55 -11.38
N ILE A 175 -19.24 -13.24 -10.22
CA ILE A 175 -18.16 -14.08 -9.68
C ILE A 175 -18.83 -15.33 -9.18
N ASN A 176 -19.13 -16.21 -10.12
CA ASN A 176 -19.40 -17.59 -9.83
C ASN A 176 -18.05 -18.21 -9.53
N PHE A 177 -17.75 -18.48 -8.25
CA PHE A 177 -16.62 -19.34 -7.93
C PHE A 177 -16.84 -20.67 -8.68
N PRO A 178 -16.08 -20.97 -9.75
CA PRO A 178 -16.07 -22.32 -10.30
C PRO A 178 -15.32 -23.16 -9.24
N THR A 179 -15.65 -24.38 -8.88
CA THR A 179 -16.41 -25.45 -9.52
C THR A 179 -16.41 -26.59 -8.49
N LEU A 180 -17.37 -27.51 -8.58
CA LEU A 180 -17.30 -28.76 -7.85
C LEU A 180 -16.00 -29.49 -8.21
N PHE A 181 -15.13 -29.70 -7.22
CA PHE A 181 -14.00 -30.62 -7.32
C PHE A 181 -14.14 -31.69 -6.23
N PRO A 182 -14.84 -32.81 -6.48
CA PRO A 182 -14.39 -34.06 -5.90
C PRO A 182 -12.98 -34.38 -6.45
N ILE A 183 -12.29 -35.28 -5.78
CA ILE A 183 -10.90 -35.72 -6.04
C ILE A 183 -10.69 -36.20 -7.51
N SER A 184 -11.77 -36.35 -8.30
CA SER A 184 -11.83 -36.85 -9.67
C SER A 184 -11.99 -35.81 -10.79
N GLY A 185 -11.98 -34.49 -10.52
CA GLY A 185 -12.00 -33.44 -11.57
C GLY A 185 -13.33 -32.66 -11.69
N PRO A 186 -13.49 -31.79 -12.71
CA PRO A 186 -14.64 -30.89 -12.84
C PRO A 186 -15.93 -31.67 -13.10
N THR A 187 -16.95 -31.50 -12.25
CA THR A 187 -18.30 -32.01 -12.53
C THR A 187 -19.19 -30.89 -13.09
N ALA A 188 -20.01 -31.25 -14.08
CA ALA A 188 -21.00 -30.33 -14.65
C ALA A 188 -22.00 -29.89 -13.57
N GLU A 189 -22.29 -28.61 -13.51
CA GLU A 189 -23.26 -28.06 -12.56
C GLU A 189 -24.67 -28.54 -12.91
N PRO A 190 -25.49 -28.99 -11.93
CA PRO A 190 -26.86 -29.42 -12.20
C PRO A 190 -27.65 -28.32 -12.91
N LEU A 191 -28.41 -28.70 -13.95
CA LEU A 191 -29.16 -27.77 -14.80
C LEU A 191 -30.10 -26.84 -14.00
N LEU A 192 -30.64 -27.34 -12.89
CA LEU A 192 -31.50 -26.58 -11.96
C LEU A 192 -30.78 -25.42 -11.27
N CYS A 193 -29.47 -25.54 -11.00
CA CYS A 193 -28.66 -24.46 -10.43
C CYS A 193 -28.31 -23.40 -11.51
N LEU A 194 -28.15 -23.82 -12.77
CA LEU A 194 -27.87 -22.92 -13.91
C LEU A 194 -29.09 -22.09 -14.33
N SER A 195 -30.30 -22.65 -14.23
CA SER A 195 -31.54 -21.96 -14.60
C SER A 195 -31.99 -20.85 -13.63
N ALA A 196 -31.36 -20.74 -12.45
CA ALA A 196 -31.70 -19.77 -11.42
C ALA A 196 -30.88 -18.46 -11.50
N VAL A 197 -29.91 -18.37 -12.42
CA VAL A 197 -29.05 -17.19 -12.59
C VAL A 197 -29.86 -16.06 -13.23
N SER A 198 -30.02 -14.94 -12.50
CA SER A 198 -30.64 -13.73 -13.04
C SER A 198 -29.78 -13.19 -14.18
N THR A 199 -30.41 -12.90 -15.33
CA THR A 199 -29.76 -12.20 -16.45
C THR A 199 -29.80 -10.68 -16.31
N SER A 200 -30.53 -10.16 -15.31
CA SER A 200 -30.61 -8.73 -15.01
C SER A 200 -29.52 -8.33 -14.03
N ALA A 201 -28.78 -7.27 -14.36
CA ALA A 201 -27.78 -6.69 -13.47
C ALA A 201 -28.42 -6.13 -12.18
N GLU A 202 -27.77 -6.36 -11.04
CA GLU A 202 -28.23 -5.92 -9.71
C GLU A 202 -28.05 -4.42 -9.52
N VAL A 203 -26.95 -3.90 -10.04
CA VAL A 203 -26.57 -2.50 -9.87
C VAL A 203 -26.90 -1.72 -11.13
N HIS A 204 -27.84 -0.78 -10.98
CA HIS A 204 -28.14 0.20 -12.02
C HIS A 204 -26.93 1.09 -12.31
N LEU A 205 -26.68 1.43 -13.58
CA LEU A 205 -25.50 2.21 -14.01
C LEU A 205 -25.33 3.55 -13.28
N SER A 206 -26.42 4.19 -12.87
CA SER A 206 -26.37 5.45 -12.12
C SER A 206 -25.59 5.34 -10.81
N THR A 207 -25.55 4.16 -10.18
CA THR A 207 -24.87 3.95 -8.90
C THR A 207 -23.34 4.08 -9.04
N PRO A 208 -22.64 3.26 -9.87
CA PRO A 208 -21.20 3.39 -10.03
C PRO A 208 -20.77 4.74 -10.62
N PHE A 209 -21.61 5.37 -11.47
CA PHE A 209 -21.34 6.73 -11.92
C PHE A 209 -21.46 7.75 -10.77
N SER A 210 -22.48 7.67 -9.92
CA SER A 210 -22.61 8.58 -8.76
C SER A 210 -21.45 8.41 -7.77
N GLU A 211 -21.07 7.16 -7.50
CA GLU A 211 -19.93 6.84 -6.64
C GLU A 211 -18.61 7.37 -7.23
N ARG A 212 -18.42 7.23 -8.56
CA ARG A 212 -17.26 7.81 -9.26
C ARG A 212 -17.19 9.32 -9.04
N HIS A 213 -18.30 10.03 -9.19
CA HIS A 213 -18.35 11.48 -8.95
C HIS A 213 -18.03 11.84 -7.50
N PHE A 214 -18.57 11.08 -6.53
CA PHE A 214 -18.31 11.28 -5.12
C PHE A 214 -16.83 11.08 -4.77
N ILE A 215 -16.25 9.93 -5.12
CA ILE A 215 -14.83 9.60 -4.85
C ILE A 215 -13.91 10.59 -5.56
N ARG A 216 -14.23 10.96 -6.80
CA ARG A 216 -13.45 11.91 -7.58
C ARG A 216 -13.40 13.30 -6.93
N ASN A 217 -14.53 13.80 -6.45
CA ASN A 217 -14.65 15.15 -5.89
C ASN A 217 -14.43 15.21 -4.38
N THR A 218 -14.06 14.10 -3.75
CA THR A 218 -13.64 14.10 -2.34
C THR A 218 -12.23 14.69 -2.23
N ALA A 219 -12.14 15.95 -1.80
CA ALA A 219 -10.88 16.66 -1.64
C ALA A 219 -10.01 16.05 -0.51
N PRO A 220 -8.66 16.16 -0.61
CA PRO A 220 -7.80 15.91 0.54
C PRO A 220 -8.08 16.95 1.64
N PRO A 221 -7.91 16.61 2.93
CA PRO A 221 -8.01 17.58 4.00
C PRO A 221 -6.86 18.59 3.95
N GLU A 222 -7.07 19.77 4.54
CA GLU A 222 -6.01 20.76 4.71
C GLU A 222 -4.90 20.25 5.65
N PHE A 223 -3.67 20.66 5.36
CA PHE A 223 -2.49 20.37 6.17
C PHE A 223 -2.68 20.81 7.63
N GLY A 224 -1.90 20.22 8.52
CA GLY A 224 -1.85 20.62 9.92
C GLY A 224 -1.45 22.10 10.08
N GLU A 225 -2.03 22.76 11.09
CA GLU A 225 -1.87 24.20 11.33
C GLU A 225 -0.40 24.65 11.43
N THR A 226 0.47 23.80 11.97
CA THR A 226 1.89 24.12 12.13
C THR A 226 2.58 24.19 10.76
N LEU A 227 2.28 23.25 9.87
CA LEU A 227 2.81 23.24 8.50
C LEU A 227 2.22 24.41 7.71
N VAL A 228 0.91 24.64 7.75
CA VAL A 228 0.28 25.78 7.07
C VAL A 228 0.91 27.12 7.51
N SER A 229 1.12 27.30 8.81
CA SER A 229 1.76 28.50 9.35
C SER A 229 3.23 28.64 8.93
N LEU A 230 3.96 27.52 8.79
CA LEU A 230 5.32 27.48 8.26
C LEU A 230 5.36 27.89 6.78
N LEU A 231 4.49 27.29 5.95
CA LEU A 231 4.43 27.55 4.51
C LEU A 231 3.97 28.97 4.19
N LYS A 232 3.14 29.59 5.02
CA LYS A 232 2.71 30.99 4.87
C LYS A 232 3.73 32.03 5.36
N SER A 233 4.81 31.60 6.04
CA SER A 233 5.83 32.53 6.53
C SER A 233 6.62 33.19 5.40
N GLY A 234 7.26 34.34 5.66
CA GLY A 234 8.05 35.05 4.64
C GLY A 234 9.10 34.16 3.97
N ASN A 235 9.87 33.41 4.76
CA ASN A 235 10.80 32.38 4.27
C ASN A 235 10.57 31.03 5.01
N PRO A 236 9.96 30.04 4.37
CA PRO A 236 9.76 28.70 4.93
C PRO A 236 11.06 27.94 5.21
N ALA A 237 12.16 28.29 4.52
CA ALA A 237 13.48 27.68 4.72
C ALA A 237 14.33 28.37 5.81
N SER A 238 13.88 29.49 6.38
CA SER A 238 14.64 30.13 7.47
C SER A 238 14.73 29.19 8.68
N HIS A 239 15.91 29.00 9.25
CA HIS A 239 16.11 28.04 10.33
C HIS A 239 15.21 28.35 11.54
N ARG A 240 14.52 27.33 12.06
CA ARG A 240 13.73 27.39 13.29
C ARG A 240 14.25 26.36 14.28
N SER A 241 14.30 26.76 15.55
CA SER A 241 14.75 25.87 16.62
C SER A 241 13.89 24.60 16.71
N ILE A 242 14.55 23.44 16.67
CA ILE A 242 13.92 22.11 16.80
C ILE A 242 13.22 21.90 18.14
N GLN A 243 13.45 22.76 19.13
CA GLN A 243 12.71 22.70 20.39
C GLN A 243 11.25 23.17 20.23
N GLY A 244 10.97 24.03 19.25
CA GLY A 244 9.61 24.51 18.95
C GLY A 244 8.87 23.63 17.95
N LYS A 245 7.53 23.59 18.02
CA LYS A 245 6.66 22.82 17.10
C LYS A 245 6.99 23.08 15.61
N LYS A 246 7.12 24.36 15.23
CA LYS A 246 7.45 24.75 13.85
C LYS A 246 8.83 24.27 13.40
N GLY A 247 9.82 24.27 14.29
CA GLY A 247 11.16 23.78 13.97
C GLY A 247 11.21 22.26 13.84
N LYS A 248 10.44 21.52 14.65
CA LYS A 248 10.28 20.07 14.47
C LYS A 248 9.65 19.72 13.12
N VAL A 249 8.54 20.36 12.77
CA VAL A 249 7.87 20.16 11.47
C VAL A 249 8.78 20.56 10.31
N GLN A 250 9.49 21.69 10.41
CA GLN A 250 10.47 22.11 9.40
C GLN A 250 11.56 21.04 9.22
N ARG A 251 12.17 20.60 10.31
CA ARG A 251 13.21 19.57 10.29
C ARG A 251 12.71 18.25 9.71
N GLY A 252 11.49 17.83 10.07
CA GLY A 252 10.87 16.64 9.52
C GLY A 252 10.64 16.71 8.00
N ALA A 253 10.15 17.86 7.51
CA ALA A 253 9.97 18.09 6.07
C ALA A 253 11.30 18.05 5.31
N GLU A 254 12.34 18.68 5.87
CA GLU A 254 13.69 18.63 5.30
C GLU A 254 14.23 17.19 5.25
N LEU A 255 14.12 16.44 6.36
CA LEU A 255 14.53 15.04 6.44
C LEU A 255 13.78 14.15 5.45
N PHE A 256 12.49 14.41 5.25
CA PHE A 256 11.67 13.72 4.25
C PHE A 256 12.21 13.96 2.82
N GLY A 257 12.78 15.14 2.56
CA GLY A 257 13.41 15.54 1.29
C GLY A 257 12.75 16.75 0.61
N ILE A 258 11.92 17.51 1.33
CA ILE A 258 11.12 18.60 0.76
C ILE A 258 11.93 19.91 0.70
N ASP A 259 11.92 20.57 -0.45
CA ASP A 259 12.25 22.01 -0.55
C ASP A 259 11.03 22.81 -0.08
N LEU A 260 11.08 23.35 1.13
CA LEU A 260 9.96 24.08 1.74
C LEU A 260 9.57 25.36 0.99
N VAL A 261 10.50 25.97 0.24
CA VAL A 261 10.19 27.16 -0.57
C VAL A 261 9.43 26.71 -1.81
N ALA A 262 9.94 25.72 -2.54
CA ALA A 262 9.29 25.18 -3.73
C ALA A 262 7.92 24.57 -3.42
N PHE A 263 7.82 23.89 -2.27
CA PHE A 263 6.57 23.33 -1.78
C PHE A 263 5.57 24.43 -1.40
N ALA A 264 6.01 25.44 -0.64
CA ALA A 264 5.14 26.58 -0.32
C ALA A 264 4.65 27.31 -1.56
N ASN A 265 5.50 27.51 -2.57
CA ASN A 265 5.13 28.17 -3.82
C ASN A 265 3.97 27.47 -4.54
N ARG A 266 3.87 26.14 -4.43
CA ARG A 266 2.80 25.34 -5.06
C ARG A 266 1.57 25.20 -4.18
N MET A 267 1.76 25.12 -2.86
CA MET A 267 0.70 24.81 -1.89
C MET A 267 0.03 26.05 -1.31
N VAL A 268 0.66 27.22 -1.39
CA VAL A 268 0.10 28.47 -0.89
C VAL A 268 -0.38 29.32 -2.07
N PRO A 269 -1.68 29.69 -2.11
CA PRO A 269 -2.20 30.57 -3.15
C PRO A 269 -1.40 31.87 -3.28
N ASN A 270 -1.19 32.32 -4.53
CA ASN A 270 -0.47 33.55 -4.88
C ASN A 270 1.01 33.60 -4.45
N ARG A 271 1.62 32.46 -4.11
CA ARG A 271 3.04 32.40 -3.71
C ARG A 271 3.98 32.02 -4.85
N MET A 272 3.50 31.26 -5.84
CA MET A 272 4.28 30.96 -7.05
C MET A 272 4.56 32.27 -7.81
N PRO A 273 5.83 32.54 -8.21
CA PRO A 273 6.13 33.67 -9.09
C PRO A 273 5.48 33.49 -10.47
N ASP A 274 5.12 34.60 -11.13
CA ASP A 274 4.50 34.56 -12.47
C ASP A 274 5.37 33.87 -13.52
N SER A 275 6.71 33.99 -13.40
CA SER A 275 7.69 33.32 -14.25
C SER A 275 7.93 31.84 -13.89
N GLY A 276 7.23 31.33 -12.88
CA GLY A 276 7.58 30.08 -12.20
C GLY A 276 8.82 30.23 -11.30
N ASP A 277 9.16 29.15 -10.60
CA ASP A 277 10.31 29.08 -9.69
C ASP A 277 11.58 28.47 -10.31
N GLY A 278 11.57 28.26 -11.63
CA GLY A 278 12.67 27.67 -12.40
C GLY A 278 13.01 26.22 -12.04
N ARG A 279 12.23 25.57 -11.17
CA ARG A 279 12.40 24.18 -10.78
C ARG A 279 11.52 23.28 -11.65
N ASP A 280 11.97 22.05 -11.84
CA ASP A 280 11.15 21.01 -12.46
C ASP A 280 9.81 20.91 -11.69
N PRO A 281 8.66 21.05 -12.39
CA PRO A 281 7.31 20.79 -11.88
C PRO A 281 7.19 19.56 -10.97
N ASN A 282 7.90 18.49 -11.32
CA ASN A 282 7.83 17.19 -10.68
C ASN A 282 8.99 16.95 -9.69
N ALA A 283 10.05 17.76 -9.72
CA ALA A 283 11.19 17.69 -8.81
C ALA A 283 11.18 18.85 -7.79
N ILE A 284 10.14 18.88 -6.95
CA ILE A 284 10.03 19.79 -5.78
C ILE A 284 10.97 19.37 -4.65
N ASN A 285 11.80 18.37 -4.91
CA ASN A 285 12.77 17.83 -4.00
C ASN A 285 14.03 18.70 -4.03
N GLN A 286 14.67 18.84 -2.86
CA GLN A 286 15.91 19.59 -2.77
C GLN A 286 17.00 19.01 -3.70
N ALA A 287 18.04 19.82 -3.95
CA ALA A 287 19.35 19.30 -4.34
C ALA A 287 19.94 18.31 -3.29
N ASP A 288 19.33 18.18 -2.12
CA ASP A 288 19.67 17.25 -1.05
C ASP A 288 18.42 16.57 -0.49
N ARG A 289 18.11 15.36 -0.94
CA ARG A 289 16.90 14.64 -0.56
C ARG A 289 16.95 14.02 0.84
N LYS A 290 18.02 14.21 1.61
CA LYS A 290 18.20 13.65 2.97
C LYS A 290 17.91 12.14 3.02
N LEU A 291 16.79 11.73 3.65
CA LEU A 291 16.39 10.33 3.71
C LEU A 291 15.97 9.77 2.36
N ASN A 292 15.50 10.65 1.46
CA ASN A 292 14.90 10.33 0.16
C ASN A 292 13.52 9.66 0.26
N CYS A 293 12.71 10.00 1.28
CA CYS A 293 11.31 9.55 1.34
C CYS A 293 10.52 10.04 0.11
N VAL A 294 10.85 11.25 -0.36
CA VAL A 294 10.31 11.83 -1.60
C VAL A 294 10.63 11.05 -2.87
N GLY A 295 11.57 10.09 -2.84
CA GLY A 295 11.91 9.24 -3.98
C GLY A 295 10.72 8.39 -4.45
N CYS A 296 9.92 7.88 -3.52
CA CYS A 296 8.65 7.21 -3.80
C CYS A 296 7.47 8.14 -3.49
N HIS A 297 7.50 8.82 -2.33
CA HIS A 297 6.42 9.70 -1.88
C HIS A 297 6.55 11.12 -2.43
N THR A 298 6.48 11.25 -3.76
CA THR A 298 6.59 12.53 -4.47
C THR A 298 5.56 13.54 -3.92
N PRO A 299 5.99 14.65 -3.26
CA PRO A 299 5.09 15.50 -2.48
C PRO A 299 3.93 16.10 -3.26
N VAL A 300 4.21 16.61 -4.47
CA VAL A 300 3.20 17.24 -5.31
C VAL A 300 3.33 16.69 -6.73
N GLN A 301 2.19 16.38 -7.32
CA GLN A 301 2.05 16.04 -8.73
C GLN A 301 1.32 17.19 -9.43
N ARG A 302 1.61 17.42 -10.71
CA ARG A 302 0.75 18.27 -11.53
C ARG A 302 -0.38 17.43 -12.12
N THR A 303 -1.57 18.02 -12.21
CA THR A 303 -2.66 17.41 -12.97
C THR A 303 -2.71 17.96 -14.40
N GLY A 304 -3.21 17.15 -15.31
CA GLY A 304 -3.59 17.56 -16.66
C GLY A 304 -5.05 18.01 -16.70
N GLN A 305 -5.63 18.02 -17.90
CA GLN A 305 -7.07 18.24 -18.05
C GLN A 305 -7.84 17.06 -17.47
N SER A 306 -8.71 17.32 -16.50
CA SER A 306 -9.60 16.30 -15.97
C SER A 306 -10.75 16.06 -16.96
N PRO A 307 -11.08 14.79 -17.28
CA PRO A 307 -12.22 14.46 -18.14
C PRO A 307 -13.55 14.46 -17.35
N ALA A 308 -13.58 15.01 -16.14
CA ALA A 308 -14.79 15.03 -15.32
C ALA A 308 -15.85 15.97 -15.92
N GLU A 309 -17.12 15.59 -15.80
CA GLU A 309 -18.23 16.48 -16.16
C GLU A 309 -18.57 17.45 -15.02
N VAL A 310 -18.28 17.05 -13.77
CA VAL A 310 -18.56 17.83 -12.56
C VAL A 310 -17.27 18.01 -11.75
N GLY A 311 -16.94 19.26 -11.41
CA GLY A 311 -15.77 19.61 -10.60
C GLY A 311 -14.43 19.52 -11.35
N ALA A 312 -14.45 19.48 -12.68
CA ALA A 312 -13.24 19.40 -13.50
C ALA A 312 -12.30 20.59 -13.27
N GLU A 313 -12.85 21.77 -13.01
CA GLU A 313 -12.15 23.00 -12.66
C GLU A 313 -11.32 22.89 -11.38
N HIS A 314 -11.69 22.01 -10.46
CA HIS A 314 -10.95 21.76 -9.22
C HIS A 314 -9.83 20.71 -9.39
N LEU A 315 -9.86 19.98 -10.49
CA LEU A 315 -8.95 18.87 -10.77
C LEU A 315 -7.98 19.17 -11.90
N SER A 316 -8.33 20.10 -12.80
CA SER A 316 -7.58 20.35 -14.03
C SER A 316 -6.47 21.36 -13.80
N PHE A 317 -5.25 21.01 -14.21
CA PHE A 317 -4.10 21.92 -14.20
C PHE A 317 -3.76 22.51 -12.82
N VAL A 318 -3.92 21.70 -11.76
CA VAL A 318 -3.61 22.08 -10.38
C VAL A 318 -2.36 21.36 -9.87
N TRP A 319 -1.76 21.94 -8.83
CA TRP A 319 -0.74 21.29 -8.03
C TRP A 319 -1.41 20.42 -6.96
N ALA A 320 -1.28 19.11 -7.07
CA ALA A 320 -1.93 18.14 -6.20
C ALA A 320 -0.95 17.56 -5.16
N PRO A 321 -1.17 17.75 -3.85
CA PRO A 321 -0.28 17.23 -2.81
C PRO A 321 -0.50 15.73 -2.57
N ILE A 322 -0.18 14.88 -3.54
CA ILE A 322 -0.51 13.44 -3.50
C ILE A 322 0.44 12.66 -2.57
N PHE A 323 1.70 13.09 -2.43
CA PHE A 323 2.74 12.33 -1.71
C PHE A 323 2.90 10.88 -2.20
N SER A 324 2.89 10.71 -3.52
CA SER A 324 3.08 9.43 -4.21
C SER A 324 3.49 9.68 -5.66
N ASP A 325 4.42 8.87 -6.14
CA ASP A 325 4.80 8.75 -7.56
C ASP A 325 3.82 7.89 -8.38
N LEU A 326 2.87 7.23 -7.71
CA LEU A 326 1.90 6.28 -8.30
C LEU A 326 2.56 5.05 -8.96
N LEU A 327 3.84 4.80 -8.70
CA LEU A 327 4.58 3.65 -9.20
C LEU A 327 4.49 2.47 -8.23
N LEU A 328 4.74 1.28 -8.77
CA LEU A 328 4.98 0.07 -8.01
C LEU A 328 6.41 0.03 -7.51
N HIS A 329 6.57 -0.33 -6.23
CA HIS A 329 7.86 -0.59 -5.59
C HIS A 329 7.83 -1.93 -4.87
N LYS A 330 8.99 -2.57 -4.79
CA LYS A 330 9.14 -3.87 -4.11
C LYS A 330 9.15 -3.68 -2.61
N MET A 331 8.22 -4.35 -1.95
CA MET A 331 8.12 -4.46 -0.49
C MET A 331 9.00 -5.60 0.02
N PRO A 332 9.43 -5.56 1.30
CA PRO A 332 10.25 -6.63 1.85
C PRO A 332 9.42 -7.92 1.99
N PHE A 333 10.09 -9.07 1.91
CA PHE A 333 9.44 -10.37 2.08
C PHE A 333 10.32 -11.37 2.81
N ILE A 334 9.69 -12.37 3.42
CA ILE A 334 10.36 -13.48 4.09
C ILE A 334 9.88 -14.77 3.41
N ASP A 335 10.80 -15.53 2.81
CA ASP A 335 10.44 -16.78 2.09
C ASP A 335 9.66 -17.76 2.96
N ALA A 336 10.07 -17.93 4.22
CA ALA A 336 9.36 -18.80 5.16
C ALA A 336 7.87 -18.44 5.29
N GLU A 337 7.56 -17.15 5.42
CA GLU A 337 6.18 -16.66 5.56
C GLU A 337 5.44 -16.62 4.21
N ARG A 338 6.17 -16.32 3.14
CA ARG A 338 5.66 -16.19 1.77
C ARG A 338 5.27 -17.54 1.19
N LEU A 339 6.10 -18.57 1.37
CA LEU A 339 5.94 -19.91 0.81
C LEU A 339 5.19 -20.88 1.74
N SER A 340 4.89 -20.47 2.98
CA SER A 340 4.16 -21.30 3.93
C SER A 340 2.74 -21.60 3.45
N GLN A 341 2.33 -22.87 3.51
CA GLN A 341 1.00 -23.35 3.13
C GLN A 341 -0.17 -22.65 3.85
N ARG A 342 0.09 -22.07 5.03
CA ARG A 342 -0.88 -21.29 5.80
C ARG A 342 -0.30 -19.91 6.12
N PRO A 343 -1.14 -18.86 6.20
CA PRO A 343 -0.71 -17.57 6.74
C PRO A 343 -0.05 -17.75 8.12
N ARG A 344 0.99 -16.97 8.40
CA ARG A 344 1.63 -16.97 9.72
C ARG A 344 0.58 -16.66 10.79
N ASP A 345 0.47 -17.54 11.79
CA ASP A 345 -0.43 -17.30 12.93
C ASP A 345 -0.01 -16.04 13.70
N PRO A 346 -0.95 -15.26 14.26
CA PRO A 346 -0.62 -14.15 15.14
C PRO A 346 0.29 -14.60 16.28
N LEU A 347 1.48 -14.02 16.35
CA LEU A 347 2.47 -14.37 17.37
C LEU A 347 2.35 -13.41 18.55
N VAL A 348 2.17 -13.94 19.75
CA VAL A 348 2.25 -13.16 20.98
C VAL A 348 3.70 -13.13 21.48
N VAL A 349 4.27 -11.93 21.60
CA VAL A 349 5.63 -11.68 22.11
C VAL A 349 5.56 -10.73 23.28
N ALA A 350 6.26 -11.08 24.37
CA ALA A 350 6.44 -10.20 25.51
C ALA A 350 7.46 -9.09 25.16
N ARG A 351 7.05 -7.83 25.21
CA ARG A 351 7.91 -6.67 24.92
C ARG A 351 7.79 -5.62 26.02
N GLN A 352 8.93 -5.07 26.41
CA GLN A 352 9.02 -3.94 27.34
C GLN A 352 8.69 -2.64 26.58
N SER A 353 7.79 -1.82 27.14
CA SER A 353 7.56 -0.48 26.61
C SER A 353 8.80 0.39 26.86
N MET A 354 9.25 1.10 25.82
CA MET A 354 10.39 2.03 25.89
C MET A 354 9.94 3.50 25.82
N SER A 355 8.65 3.78 25.99
CA SER A 355 8.17 5.16 26.12
C SER A 355 8.66 5.76 27.44
N SER A 356 8.97 7.06 27.46
CA SER A 356 9.77 7.74 28.48
C SER A 356 9.34 7.57 29.95
N ASP A 357 8.12 7.10 30.20
CA ASP A 357 7.51 7.03 31.53
C ASP A 357 6.83 5.69 31.84
N ASP A 358 7.00 4.66 30.99
CA ASP A 358 6.25 3.41 31.10
C ASP A 358 7.11 2.18 30.80
N ASP A 359 7.60 1.54 31.86
CA ASP A 359 8.43 0.32 31.80
C ASP A 359 7.60 -0.99 31.83
N ARG A 360 6.30 -0.89 31.53
CA ARG A 360 5.40 -2.05 31.56
C ARG A 360 5.75 -3.07 30.48
N MET A 361 5.60 -4.34 30.86
CA MET A 361 5.64 -5.48 29.95
C MET A 361 4.28 -5.69 29.31
N PHE A 362 4.28 -5.85 27.98
CA PHE A 362 3.10 -6.18 27.20
C PHE A 362 3.28 -7.51 26.51
N ASN A 363 2.30 -8.41 26.66
CA ASN A 363 2.10 -9.47 25.68
C ASN A 363 1.51 -8.81 24.44
N SER A 364 2.20 -8.86 23.31
CA SER A 364 1.87 -8.04 22.13
C SER A 364 1.85 -8.87 20.87
N PHE A 365 1.04 -8.48 19.88
CA PHE A 365 1.00 -9.16 18.59
C PHE A 365 2.13 -8.69 17.69
N ASP A 366 3.08 -9.58 17.40
CA ASP A 366 4.24 -9.27 16.57
C ASP A 366 3.82 -9.04 15.12
N LEU A 367 4.16 -7.86 14.62
CA LEU A 367 3.91 -7.47 13.24
C LEU A 367 4.91 -8.16 12.33
N SER A 368 4.40 -9.04 11.46
CA SER A 368 5.18 -9.66 10.39
C SER A 368 5.92 -8.60 9.56
N ARG A 369 7.12 -8.97 9.12
CA ARG A 369 7.96 -8.16 8.22
C ARG A 369 7.84 -8.56 6.75
N SER A 370 7.13 -9.64 6.45
CA SER A 370 6.80 -10.00 5.08
C SER A 370 5.59 -9.22 4.60
N LEU A 371 5.80 -8.29 3.70
CA LEU A 371 4.77 -7.45 3.08
C LEU A 371 4.40 -7.91 1.67
N ALA A 372 4.96 -9.03 1.20
CA ALA A 372 4.50 -9.66 -0.04
C ALA A 372 3.17 -10.38 0.15
N ASP A 373 2.34 -10.32 -0.87
CA ASP A 373 1.05 -11.01 -0.95
C ASP A 373 0.92 -11.71 -2.31
N ASP A 374 1.15 -13.01 -2.39
CA ASP A 374 1.02 -13.76 -3.64
C ASP A 374 -0.43 -14.13 -3.99
N SER A 375 -1.43 -13.44 -3.44
CA SER A 375 -2.81 -13.64 -3.86
C SER A 375 -3.01 -13.28 -5.34
N PHE A 376 -3.58 -14.25 -6.07
CA PHE A 376 -3.74 -14.19 -7.52
C PHE A 376 -4.59 -12.98 -7.96
N SER A 377 -4.04 -12.17 -8.86
CA SER A 377 -4.79 -11.15 -9.58
C SER A 377 -5.56 -11.81 -10.72
N ASN A 378 -6.87 -11.53 -10.80
CA ASN A 378 -7.75 -11.95 -11.90
C ASN A 378 -7.53 -11.15 -13.21
N GLN A 379 -6.51 -10.30 -13.29
CA GLN A 379 -6.20 -9.50 -14.47
C GLN A 379 -4.72 -9.60 -14.84
N LYS A 380 -4.47 -9.67 -16.15
CA LYS A 380 -3.18 -9.76 -16.85
C LYS A 380 -2.31 -8.49 -16.71
N ALA A 381 -2.22 -7.92 -15.51
CA ALA A 381 -1.34 -6.81 -15.17
C ALA A 381 0.10 -7.30 -14.98
N SER A 382 1.07 -6.38 -14.94
CA SER A 382 2.51 -6.70 -14.85
C SER A 382 3.09 -6.66 -13.43
N ALA A 383 2.25 -6.43 -12.42
CA ALA A 383 2.66 -6.34 -11.02
C ALA A 383 2.89 -7.73 -10.41
N ASP A 384 3.96 -7.90 -9.65
CA ASP A 384 4.31 -9.13 -8.94
C ASP A 384 3.76 -9.16 -7.48
N GLY A 385 3.85 -10.30 -6.79
CA GLY A 385 3.40 -10.50 -5.40
C GLY A 385 3.99 -9.56 -4.34
N ARG A 386 5.16 -9.00 -4.63
CA ARG A 386 5.95 -8.14 -3.72
C ARG A 386 5.82 -6.67 -4.07
N GLU A 387 5.27 -6.37 -5.23
CA GLU A 387 5.13 -5.01 -5.73
C GLU A 387 3.86 -4.36 -5.22
N PHE A 388 3.97 -3.15 -4.68
CA PHE A 388 2.82 -2.36 -4.26
C PHE A 388 2.98 -0.92 -4.74
N ARG A 389 1.85 -0.32 -5.13
CA ARG A 389 1.83 1.09 -5.49
C ARG A 389 2.14 1.92 -4.25
N THR A 390 3.02 2.91 -4.38
CA THR A 390 3.27 3.88 -3.30
C THR A 390 1.94 4.48 -2.83
N ALA A 391 1.54 4.24 -1.58
CA ALA A 391 0.30 4.80 -1.04
C ALA A 391 0.39 6.34 -1.00
N PRO A 392 -0.64 7.08 -1.42
CA PRO A 392 -0.68 8.54 -1.25
C PRO A 392 -0.71 8.86 0.24
N LEU A 393 0.12 9.81 0.69
CA LEU A 393 0.16 10.25 2.09
C LEU A 393 -0.65 11.52 2.35
N MET A 394 -1.34 12.05 1.34
CA MET A 394 -2.27 13.18 1.52
C MET A 394 -3.32 12.85 2.59
N GLY A 395 -3.42 13.66 3.63
CA GLY A 395 -4.33 13.45 4.75
C GLY A 395 -3.89 12.40 5.77
N LEU A 396 -2.65 11.90 5.72
CA LEU A 396 -2.15 10.84 6.63
C LEU A 396 -2.38 11.17 8.11
N GLY A 397 -2.03 12.38 8.55
CA GLY A 397 -2.18 12.85 9.92
C GLY A 397 -3.63 13.08 10.35
N ARG A 398 -4.57 13.17 9.40
CA ARG A 398 -6.01 13.27 9.66
C ARG A 398 -6.68 11.91 9.72
N MET A 399 -6.28 10.99 8.84
CA MET A 399 -6.84 9.64 8.78
C MET A 399 -6.28 8.75 9.89
N GLY A 400 -4.97 8.83 10.14
CA GLY A 400 -4.30 7.96 11.10
C GLY A 400 -4.28 6.48 10.67
N PRO A 401 -3.88 5.58 11.59
CA PRO A 401 -3.91 4.14 11.34
C PRO A 401 -5.35 3.61 11.17
N PRO A 402 -5.54 2.45 10.49
CA PRO A 402 -4.49 1.49 10.19
C PRO A 402 -3.61 1.84 8.98
N PHE A 403 -2.35 1.42 9.02
CA PHE A 403 -1.37 1.65 7.95
C PHE A 403 -0.96 0.36 7.25
N LEU A 404 -0.30 0.53 6.08
CA LEU A 404 0.07 -0.52 5.12
C LEU A 404 -1.14 -1.11 4.38
N HIS A 405 -0.87 -1.91 3.34
CA HIS A 405 -1.91 -2.40 2.43
C HIS A 405 -2.87 -3.42 3.07
N ASP A 406 -2.49 -3.96 4.23
CA ASP A 406 -3.22 -5.00 4.96
C ASP A 406 -3.64 -4.56 6.37
N ALA A 407 -3.52 -3.26 6.68
CA ALA A 407 -3.86 -2.71 7.99
C ALA A 407 -3.13 -3.32 9.20
N ARG A 408 -2.02 -4.06 9.01
CA ARG A 408 -1.36 -4.74 10.12
C ARG A 408 -0.87 -3.79 11.21
N VAL A 409 -0.55 -2.54 10.86
CA VAL A 409 -0.23 -1.51 11.86
C VAL A 409 -1.52 -0.80 12.24
N TYR A 410 -2.13 -1.20 13.36
CA TYR A 410 -3.40 -0.64 13.84
C TYR A 410 -3.28 -0.04 15.24
N LEU A 411 -4.24 0.82 15.58
CA LEU A 411 -4.52 1.26 16.94
C LEU A 411 -5.94 0.90 17.29
N SER A 412 -6.14 0.24 18.43
CA SER A 412 -7.47 -0.16 18.89
C SER A 412 -7.58 0.04 20.39
N THR A 413 -8.63 0.73 20.83
CA THR A 413 -8.91 0.95 22.26
C THR A 413 -9.12 -0.36 23.03
N LEU A 414 -9.49 -1.44 22.34
CA LEU A 414 -9.67 -2.77 22.95
C LEU A 414 -8.34 -3.45 23.31
N THR A 415 -7.27 -3.13 22.58
CA THR A 415 -5.99 -3.85 22.67
C THR A 415 -4.82 -2.97 23.09
N VAL A 416 -4.94 -1.64 23.01
CA VAL A 416 -3.86 -0.67 23.26
C VAL A 416 -3.17 -0.84 24.63
N ASP A 417 -3.91 -1.23 25.67
CA ASP A 417 -3.40 -1.41 27.03
C ASP A 417 -3.32 -2.88 27.47
N SER A 418 -3.77 -3.83 26.65
CA SER A 418 -3.85 -5.25 27.00
C SER A 418 -2.98 -6.13 26.13
N THR A 419 -3.17 -6.10 24.81
CA THR A 419 -2.43 -6.90 23.83
C THR A 419 -2.19 -6.10 22.55
N PRO A 420 -1.42 -5.01 22.61
CA PRO A 420 -1.20 -4.13 21.47
C PRO A 420 -0.41 -4.84 20.36
N ALA A 421 -0.45 -4.30 19.15
CA ALA A 421 0.51 -4.66 18.11
C ALA A 421 1.92 -4.22 18.50
N SER A 422 2.94 -4.90 18.00
CA SER A 422 4.33 -4.53 18.29
C SER A 422 5.33 -4.99 17.25
N THR A 423 6.50 -4.35 17.28
CA THR A 423 7.64 -4.72 16.46
C THR A 423 8.93 -4.20 17.09
N VAL A 424 9.99 -3.98 16.30
CA VAL A 424 11.23 -3.33 16.75
C VAL A 424 11.54 -2.06 15.96
N THR A 425 12.27 -1.15 16.59
CA THR A 425 12.78 0.08 15.98
C THR A 425 14.26 0.29 16.24
N THR A 426 14.94 0.96 15.32
CA THR A 426 16.36 1.26 15.39
C THR A 426 16.60 2.76 15.18
N ASN A 427 17.54 3.32 15.92
CA ASN A 427 18.05 4.67 15.71
C ASN A 427 19.57 4.71 15.92
N SER A 428 20.16 5.90 15.87
CA SER A 428 21.61 6.07 16.06
C SER A 428 22.15 5.55 17.39
N ARG A 429 21.32 5.41 18.43
CA ARG A 429 21.73 5.01 19.79
C ARG A 429 21.49 3.52 20.06
N VAL A 430 20.41 2.94 19.54
CA VAL A 430 19.97 1.56 19.83
C VAL A 430 19.56 0.82 18.56
N THR A 431 19.86 -0.48 18.50
CA THR A 431 19.41 -1.38 17.41
C THR A 431 18.33 -2.32 17.90
N ASN A 432 17.25 -2.43 17.12
CA ASN A 432 16.11 -3.30 17.37
C ASN A 432 15.55 -3.20 18.81
N ALA A 433 15.37 -1.98 19.32
CA ALA A 433 14.63 -1.77 20.57
C ALA A 433 13.16 -2.18 20.39
N PRO A 434 12.47 -2.67 21.44
CA PRO A 434 11.04 -2.97 21.34
C PRO A 434 10.23 -1.72 20.99
N LEU A 435 9.25 -1.88 20.11
CA LEU A 435 8.28 -0.86 19.74
C LEU A 435 6.87 -1.42 19.97
N VAL A 436 6.21 -0.97 21.02
CA VAL A 436 4.82 -1.31 21.33
C VAL A 436 3.92 -0.23 20.73
N VAL A 437 2.98 -0.61 19.87
CA VAL A 437 2.14 0.33 19.11
C VAL A 437 0.97 0.78 19.99
N ARG A 438 1.15 1.90 20.71
CA ARG A 438 0.16 2.45 21.64
C ARG A 438 -0.38 3.82 21.20
N THR A 439 0.43 4.55 20.47
CA THR A 439 0.12 5.91 20.02
C THR A 439 0.21 6.03 18.51
N VAL A 440 -0.32 7.13 17.96
CA VAL A 440 -0.17 7.46 16.54
C VAL A 440 1.32 7.57 16.16
N ASP A 441 2.15 8.08 17.05
CA ASP A 441 3.60 8.20 16.84
C ASP A 441 4.25 6.81 16.72
N ASP A 442 3.87 5.87 17.59
CA ASP A 442 4.35 4.48 17.52
C ASP A 442 3.87 3.79 16.24
N ALA A 443 2.62 4.02 15.84
CA ALA A 443 2.05 3.46 14.61
C ALA A 443 2.79 3.99 13.37
N ILE A 444 3.06 5.30 13.29
CA ILE A 444 3.84 5.89 12.19
C ILE A 444 5.26 5.33 12.21
N ARG A 445 5.89 5.23 13.38
CA ARG A 445 7.24 4.66 13.51
C ARG A 445 7.30 3.20 13.08
N ALA A 446 6.32 2.39 13.49
CA ALA A 446 6.19 1.00 13.09
C ALA A 446 6.01 0.91 11.57
N ALA A 447 5.10 1.70 11.00
CA ALA A 447 4.90 1.73 9.55
C ALA A 447 6.19 2.08 8.81
N ILE A 448 6.94 3.11 9.23
CA ILE A 448 8.25 3.45 8.64
C ILE A 448 9.22 2.27 8.74
N GLU A 449 9.37 1.66 9.92
CA GLU A 449 10.28 0.52 10.11
C GLU A 449 9.91 -0.67 9.22
N LEU A 450 8.61 -0.93 9.03
CA LEU A 450 8.11 -2.05 8.22
C LEU A 450 8.35 -1.87 6.71
N HIS A 451 8.75 -0.68 6.25
CA HIS A 451 9.14 -0.50 4.85
C HIS A 451 10.39 -1.30 4.47
N ASP A 452 11.16 -1.84 5.42
CA ASP A 452 12.26 -2.77 5.14
C ASP A 452 12.36 -3.88 6.21
N LEU A 453 13.14 -4.91 5.94
CA LEU A 453 13.49 -5.91 6.95
C LEU A 453 14.23 -5.23 8.13
N PRO A 454 14.10 -5.76 9.36
CA PRO A 454 14.83 -5.24 10.52
C PRO A 454 16.34 -5.18 10.30
N ALA A 455 17.02 -4.36 11.10
CA ALA A 455 18.48 -4.31 11.08
C ALA A 455 19.06 -5.63 11.63
N PRO A 456 20.20 -6.11 11.13
CA PRO A 456 20.92 -7.17 11.81
C PRO A 456 21.36 -6.69 13.20
N ASP A 457 21.30 -7.59 14.18
CA ASP A 457 21.74 -7.28 15.54
C ASP A 457 23.22 -6.91 15.59
N ASN A 458 23.55 -6.01 16.51
CA ASN A 458 24.92 -5.52 16.69
C ASN A 458 25.16 -5.11 18.15
N GLN A 459 26.30 -4.45 18.42
CA GLN A 459 26.70 -4.05 19.77
C GLN A 459 25.74 -3.05 20.45
N LYS A 460 24.86 -2.39 19.69
CA LYS A 460 23.81 -1.50 20.19
C LYS A 460 22.47 -2.22 20.39
N THR A 461 22.39 -3.52 20.11
CA THR A 461 21.20 -4.32 20.42
C THR A 461 21.19 -4.58 21.93
N PRO A 462 20.15 -4.13 22.65
CA PRO A 462 20.03 -4.44 24.08
C PRO A 462 19.93 -5.95 24.31
N ASN A 463 20.66 -6.46 25.29
CA ASN A 463 20.66 -7.87 25.67
C ASN A 463 19.83 -8.14 26.95
N ASP A 464 19.42 -7.09 27.65
CA ASP A 464 18.71 -7.10 28.93
C ASP A 464 17.28 -6.52 28.83
N VAL A 465 16.86 -6.11 27.64
CA VAL A 465 15.51 -5.56 27.40
C VAL A 465 14.64 -6.63 26.74
N ALA A 466 13.52 -6.95 27.38
CA ALA A 466 12.63 -8.00 26.91
C ALA A 466 12.00 -7.64 25.56
N GLY A 467 12.19 -8.53 24.58
CA GLY A 467 11.73 -8.33 23.21
C GLY A 467 12.60 -7.37 22.38
N ALA A 468 13.80 -7.01 22.84
CA ALA A 468 14.79 -6.38 21.98
C ALA A 468 15.46 -7.40 21.04
N GLY A 469 16.13 -6.90 20.00
CA GLY A 469 16.85 -7.72 19.04
C GLY A 469 16.02 -8.12 17.82
N CYS A 470 16.61 -8.92 16.95
CA CYS A 470 15.91 -9.43 15.77
C CYS A 470 14.60 -10.11 16.21
N PRO A 471 13.44 -9.77 15.61
CA PRO A 471 12.13 -10.33 16.01
C PRO A 471 11.97 -11.77 15.49
N VAL A 472 12.92 -12.63 15.85
CA VAL A 472 12.83 -14.08 15.66
C VAL A 472 11.86 -14.66 16.68
N LEU A 473 11.17 -15.71 16.28
CA LEU A 473 10.36 -16.50 17.20
C LEU A 473 11.24 -17.08 18.32
N PRO A 474 10.79 -17.03 19.58
CA PRO A 474 11.46 -17.75 20.67
C PRO A 474 11.57 -19.25 20.35
N LEU A 475 12.66 -19.88 20.77
CA LEU A 475 12.83 -21.34 20.65
C LEU A 475 11.65 -22.06 21.34
N GLY A 476 10.96 -22.93 20.59
CA GLY A 476 9.79 -23.67 21.08
C GLY A 476 8.45 -22.92 20.98
N ALA A 477 8.42 -21.71 20.41
CA ALA A 477 7.17 -21.04 20.08
C ALA A 477 6.40 -21.85 19.03
N ASN A 478 5.11 -22.09 19.28
CA ASN A 478 4.21 -22.74 18.33
C ASN A 478 3.89 -21.79 17.17
N SER A 479 4.79 -21.72 16.18
CA SER A 479 4.48 -21.11 14.89
C SER A 479 4.17 -22.19 13.87
N ASN A 480 3.13 -21.94 13.07
CA ASN A 480 2.81 -22.76 11.91
C ASN A 480 3.79 -22.55 10.73
N VAL A 481 4.73 -21.60 10.83
CA VAL A 481 5.77 -21.30 9.84
C VAL A 481 7.14 -21.74 10.35
N SER A 482 7.88 -22.49 9.53
CA SER A 482 9.27 -22.87 9.81
C SER A 482 10.25 -21.90 9.15
N TYR A 483 11.12 -21.29 9.96
CA TYR A 483 12.16 -20.35 9.50
C TYR A 483 13.53 -21.03 9.32
N GLY A 484 13.58 -22.37 9.41
CA GLY A 484 14.80 -23.16 9.32
C GLY A 484 15.70 -23.05 10.55
N SER A 485 16.96 -23.48 10.41
CA SER A 485 17.95 -23.53 11.50
C SER A 485 18.50 -22.17 11.92
N SER A 486 18.35 -21.14 11.07
CA SER A 486 18.87 -19.79 11.31
C SER A 486 17.80 -18.72 11.07
N PRO A 487 16.77 -18.59 11.91
CA PRO A 487 15.70 -17.61 11.71
C PRO A 487 16.20 -16.16 11.58
N ALA A 488 17.29 -15.81 12.28
CA ALA A 488 17.89 -14.48 12.22
C ALA A 488 18.45 -14.13 10.83
N ASP A 489 19.02 -15.11 10.12
CA ASP A 489 19.55 -14.92 8.76
C ASP A 489 18.42 -14.72 7.73
N VAL A 490 17.18 -15.09 8.09
CA VAL A 490 15.99 -14.93 7.26
C VAL A 490 15.26 -13.63 7.59
N ILE A 491 15.10 -13.30 8.88
CA ILE A 491 14.30 -12.16 9.35
C ILE A 491 15.14 -10.87 9.40
N CYS A 492 16.40 -10.95 9.86
CA CYS A 492 17.31 -9.80 9.99
C CYS A 492 18.65 -10.07 9.30
N PRO A 493 18.66 -10.43 8.01
CA PRO A 493 19.88 -10.80 7.32
C PRO A 493 20.94 -9.69 7.40
N PRO A 494 22.24 -10.04 7.50
CA PRO A 494 23.33 -9.09 7.35
C PRO A 494 23.17 -8.29 6.06
N TYR A 495 23.44 -6.98 6.07
CA TYR A 495 23.17 -6.10 4.92
C TYR A 495 23.83 -6.53 3.60
N ARG A 496 24.96 -7.24 3.65
CA ARG A 496 25.71 -7.70 2.47
C ARG A 496 25.43 -9.15 2.08
N SER A 497 24.51 -9.84 2.77
CA SER A 497 24.16 -11.21 2.41
C SER A 497 23.36 -11.24 1.11
N ALA A 498 23.36 -12.38 0.43
CA ALA A 498 22.54 -12.60 -0.75
C ALA A 498 21.05 -12.35 -0.44
N THR A 499 20.56 -12.83 0.71
CA THR A 499 19.20 -12.59 1.20
C THR A 499 18.88 -11.10 1.32
N SER A 500 19.78 -10.29 1.88
CA SER A 500 19.54 -8.84 1.98
C SER A 500 19.45 -8.17 0.61
N ILE A 501 20.20 -8.64 -0.39
CA ILE A 501 20.19 -8.08 -1.74
C ILE A 501 18.87 -8.40 -2.45
N SER A 502 18.29 -9.58 -2.23
CA SER A 502 17.07 -10.03 -2.93
C SER A 502 15.75 -9.80 -2.18
N HIS A 503 15.77 -9.73 -0.85
CA HIS A 503 14.55 -9.75 -0.01
C HIS A 503 14.22 -8.44 0.69
N ARG A 504 15.16 -7.50 0.75
CA ARG A 504 14.90 -6.15 1.25
C ARG A 504 14.16 -5.32 0.22
N SER A 505 13.45 -4.31 0.70
CA SER A 505 12.61 -3.47 -0.16
C SER A 505 13.42 -2.47 -0.98
N ASP A 506 12.74 -1.77 -1.90
CA ASP A 506 13.29 -0.60 -2.58
C ASP A 506 13.57 0.57 -1.61
N SER A 507 12.95 0.57 -0.44
CA SER A 507 13.19 1.54 0.63
C SER A 507 14.40 1.21 1.51
N ARG A 508 15.14 0.13 1.25
CA ARG A 508 16.25 -0.34 2.13
C ARG A 508 17.30 0.72 2.45
N GLU A 509 17.66 1.58 1.49
CA GLU A 509 18.58 2.68 1.77
C GLU A 509 17.93 3.78 2.62
N VAL A 510 16.72 4.20 2.26
CA VAL A 510 15.94 5.21 3.00
C VAL A 510 15.80 4.80 4.46
N ILE A 511 15.39 3.56 4.72
CA ILE A 511 15.21 3.03 6.07
C ILE A 511 16.54 2.87 6.80
N ARG A 512 17.62 2.47 6.11
CA ARG A 512 18.95 2.43 6.73
C ARG A 512 19.43 3.82 7.15
N ARG A 513 19.18 4.87 6.36
CA ARG A 513 19.47 6.26 6.76
C ARG A 513 18.59 6.73 7.91
N PHE A 514 17.29 6.40 7.90
CA PHE A 514 16.38 6.71 9.00
C PHE A 514 16.87 6.11 10.33
N ARG A 515 17.37 4.87 10.29
CA ARG A 515 17.97 4.17 11.42
C ARG A 515 19.29 4.79 11.91
N GLN A 516 19.93 5.68 11.15
CA GLN A 516 21.10 6.45 11.58
C GLN A 516 20.76 7.80 12.21
N LEU A 517 19.49 8.21 12.22
CA LEU A 517 19.07 9.48 12.80
C LEU A 517 19.08 9.44 14.34
N SER A 518 19.16 10.62 14.97
CA SER A 518 18.89 10.73 16.40
C SER A 518 17.41 10.47 16.72
N PRO A 519 17.06 10.06 17.94
CA PRO A 519 15.66 9.94 18.34
C PRO A 519 14.85 11.23 18.11
N GLU A 520 15.47 12.39 18.31
CA GLU A 520 14.85 13.70 18.10
C GLU A 520 14.58 13.99 16.62
N ASP A 521 15.49 13.60 15.72
CA ASP A 521 15.31 13.73 14.27
C ASP A 521 14.27 12.74 13.71
N GLN A 522 14.24 11.50 14.22
CA GLN A 522 13.17 10.55 13.88
C GLN A 522 11.81 11.08 14.32
N GLN A 523 11.73 11.66 15.52
CA GLN A 523 10.51 12.29 16.01
C GLN A 523 10.12 13.50 15.15
N ALA A 524 11.07 14.32 14.70
CA ALA A 524 10.79 15.44 13.82
C ALA A 524 10.13 15.00 12.51
N LEU A 525 10.60 13.89 11.90
CA LEU A 525 9.97 13.28 10.73
C LEU A 525 8.52 12.87 11.00
N ILE A 526 8.26 12.22 12.13
CA ILE A 526 6.91 11.81 12.55
C ILE A 526 6.00 13.03 12.75
N GLU A 527 6.50 14.10 13.40
CA GLU A 527 5.75 15.34 13.59
C GLU A 527 5.39 16.00 12.25
N PHE A 528 6.26 15.94 11.24
CA PHE A 528 5.94 16.39 9.89
C PHE A 528 4.86 15.52 9.22
N LEU A 529 4.97 14.20 9.30
CA LEU A 529 3.98 13.27 8.73
C LEU A 529 2.57 13.46 9.34
N LYS A 530 2.50 13.84 10.62
CA LYS A 530 1.23 14.21 11.29
C LYS A 530 0.63 15.52 10.78
N GLN A 531 1.38 16.33 10.04
CA GLN A 531 0.87 17.55 9.39
C GLN A 531 0.37 17.32 7.96
N LEU A 532 0.63 16.14 7.37
CA LEU A 532 0.07 15.74 6.08
C LEU A 532 -1.39 15.35 6.23
#